data_AF-A0A5P2X4I6-F1
#
_entry.id   AF-A0A5P2X4I6-F1
#
_cell.length_a   1.000
_cell.length_b   1.000
_cell.length_c   1.000
_cell.angle_alpha   90.00
_cell.angle_beta   90.00
_cell.angle_gamma   90.00
#
_symmetry.space_group_name_H-M   'P 1'
#
loop_
_entity.id
_entity.type
_entity.pdbx_description
1 polymer ?
#
loop_
_entity_poly.entity_id
_entity_poly.type
_entity_poly.pdbx_seq_one_letter_code
_entity_poly.pdbx_strand_id
1 'polypeptide(L)'
;MPDRPYTDADLRAEAARQLSAHAPGSSPEGAYAAMLDARIESTQTPDGRGPTWTEAVDTPDLGAPAAAIHAYIQGAADVSEWAINLGADGLMPSASEITLDAGEQALARVHFAFSPVMPEEMRTNLVEGFEQALADADASLDEPDPQDDGDADSNVFELISEIASRLRDATDSGEYHAVGLIYDLANGRTTIADARAELAEITFRHV
;
A
#
# COMPACT_ATOMS: atom_id res chain seq x y z
N MET A 1 25.45 18.53 12.54
CA MET A 1 24.71 18.07 13.74
C MET A 1 25.53 16.94 14.33
N PRO A 2 25.77 16.86 15.65
CA PRO A 2 26.35 15.65 16.21
C PRO A 2 25.47 14.46 15.80
N ASP A 3 26.11 13.35 15.45
CA ASP A 3 25.41 12.10 15.12
C ASP A 3 24.60 11.69 16.34
N ARG A 4 23.28 11.73 16.23
CA ARG A 4 22.39 11.23 17.27
C ARG A 4 22.59 9.72 17.34
N PRO A 5 22.47 9.08 18.53
CA PRO A 5 22.65 7.64 18.66
C PRO A 5 21.46 6.83 18.12
N TYR A 6 20.55 7.48 17.40
CA TYR A 6 19.33 6.92 16.82
C TYR A 6 19.04 7.55 15.46
N THR A 7 18.37 6.77 14.63
CA THR A 7 17.93 7.13 13.27
C THR A 7 16.44 7.50 13.26
N ASP A 8 15.96 8.06 12.16
CA ASP A 8 14.52 8.30 11.98
C ASP A 8 13.72 7.00 11.91
N ALA A 9 14.33 5.91 11.44
CA ALA A 9 13.70 4.59 11.45
C ALA A 9 13.41 4.12 12.88
N ASP A 10 14.34 4.35 13.81
CA ASP A 10 14.16 4.03 15.23
C ASP A 10 12.97 4.78 15.84
N LEU A 11 12.81 6.06 15.49
CA LEU A 11 11.69 6.87 15.97
C LEU A 11 10.35 6.35 15.45
N ARG A 12 10.27 5.94 14.19
CA ARG A 12 9.04 5.38 13.59
C ARG A 12 8.69 4.03 14.19
N ALA A 13 9.67 3.15 14.37
CA ALA A 13 9.48 1.84 14.98
C ALA A 13 8.95 1.96 16.42
N GLU A 14 9.55 2.84 17.21
CA GLU A 14 9.11 3.09 18.58
C GLU A 14 7.71 3.73 18.62
N ALA A 15 7.40 4.67 17.72
CA ALA A 15 6.05 5.22 17.60
C ALA A 15 5.01 4.14 17.26
N ALA A 16 5.30 3.23 16.34
CA ALA A 16 4.41 2.11 15.99
C ALA A 16 4.19 1.16 17.18
N ARG A 17 5.25 0.84 17.94
CA ARG A 17 5.17 0.03 19.16
C ARG A 17 4.26 0.69 20.20
N GLN A 18 4.41 1.99 20.41
CA GLN A 18 3.60 2.74 21.37
C GLN A 18 2.15 2.88 20.91
N LEU A 19 1.90 3.10 19.61
CA LEU A 19 0.56 3.14 19.03
C LEU A 19 -0.18 1.80 19.24
N SER A 20 0.50 0.67 19.02
CA SER A 20 -0.05 -0.68 19.28
C SER A 20 -0.37 -0.92 20.76
N ALA A 21 0.43 -0.34 21.66
CA ALA A 21 0.22 -0.41 23.11
C ALA A 21 -0.76 0.65 23.65
N HIS A 22 -1.22 1.60 22.82
CA HIS A 22 -2.00 2.74 23.27
C HIS A 22 -3.50 2.44 23.37
N ALA A 23 -4.07 2.81 24.52
CA ALA A 23 -5.50 3.06 24.67
C ALA A 23 -5.79 4.54 24.34
N PRO A 24 -6.97 4.88 23.80
CA PRO A 24 -7.35 6.27 23.54
C PRO A 24 -7.14 7.16 24.77
N GLY A 25 -6.38 8.25 24.63
CA GLY A 25 -6.17 9.25 25.69
C GLY A 25 -4.80 9.23 26.40
N SER A 26 -3.77 8.61 25.82
CA SER A 26 -2.41 8.67 26.33
C SER A 26 -1.80 10.08 26.24
N SER A 27 -1.07 10.48 27.29
CA SER A 27 -0.38 11.78 27.35
C SER A 27 1.07 11.66 26.84
N PRO A 28 1.72 12.79 26.49
CA PRO A 28 3.16 12.81 26.17
C PRO A 28 4.04 12.16 27.24
N GLU A 29 3.69 12.29 28.52
CA GLU A 29 4.41 11.65 29.62
C GLU A 29 4.30 10.12 29.59
N GLY A 30 3.16 9.59 29.13
CA GLY A 30 2.98 8.15 28.90
C GLY A 30 3.85 7.63 27.76
N ALA A 31 3.97 8.39 26.68
CA ALA A 31 4.86 8.08 25.56
C ALA A 31 6.35 8.14 25.97
N TYR A 32 6.72 9.15 26.76
CA TYR A 32 8.05 9.26 27.36
C TYR A 32 8.37 8.05 28.24
N ALA A 33 7.47 7.69 29.16
CA ALA A 33 7.66 6.55 30.06
C ALA A 33 7.77 5.21 29.32
N ALA A 34 6.95 5.00 28.28
CA ALA A 34 7.01 3.80 27.47
C ALA A 34 8.34 3.66 26.70
N MET A 35 8.93 4.78 26.27
CA MET A 35 10.18 4.83 25.52
C MET A 35 11.41 4.44 26.35
N LEU A 36 11.46 4.81 27.64
CA LEU A 36 12.68 4.73 28.46
C LEU A 36 13.36 3.35 28.46
N ASP A 37 12.56 2.28 28.56
CA ASP A 37 13.03 0.91 28.66
C ASP A 37 13.08 0.20 27.29
N ALA A 38 12.62 0.85 26.21
CA ALA A 38 12.68 0.28 24.87
C ALA A 38 14.10 0.34 24.31
N ARG A 39 14.51 -0.70 23.58
CA ARG A 39 15.81 -0.78 22.89
C ARG A 39 15.76 -0.02 21.56
N ILE A 40 16.84 0.70 21.24
CA ILE A 40 16.99 1.37 19.94
C ILE A 40 17.28 0.31 18.88
N GLU A 41 16.40 0.17 17.89
CA GLU A 41 16.39 -0.95 16.95
C GLU A 41 17.66 -1.03 16.11
N SER A 42 18.13 0.09 15.56
CA SER A 42 19.35 0.18 14.76
C SER A 42 20.63 -0.19 15.52
N THR A 43 20.58 -0.21 16.86
CA THR A 43 21.69 -0.58 17.72
C THR A 43 21.63 -2.03 18.19
N GLN A 44 20.56 -2.75 17.83
CA GLN A 44 20.40 -4.14 18.23
C GLN A 44 21.34 -5.04 17.45
N THR A 45 21.97 -5.94 18.18
CA THR A 45 22.73 -7.07 17.65
C THR A 45 21.78 -8.23 17.33
N PRO A 46 22.22 -9.24 16.55
CA PRO A 46 21.35 -10.35 16.14
C PRO A 46 20.73 -11.18 17.29
N ASP A 47 21.26 -11.06 18.51
CA ASP A 47 20.70 -11.71 19.70
C ASP A 47 19.68 -10.83 20.46
N GLY A 48 19.29 -9.68 19.88
CA GLY A 48 18.32 -8.74 20.43
C GLY A 48 18.87 -7.82 21.52
N ARG A 49 20.20 -7.77 21.71
CA ARG A 49 20.85 -6.85 22.66
C ARG A 49 21.23 -5.54 21.98
N GLY A 50 21.01 -4.42 22.65
CA GLY A 50 21.39 -3.07 22.22
C GLY A 50 20.96 -2.08 23.31
N PRO A 51 21.54 -0.88 23.41
CA PRO A 51 21.16 0.06 24.45
C PRO A 51 19.66 0.42 24.41
N THR A 52 19.07 0.63 25.58
CA THR A 52 17.77 1.30 25.68
C THR A 52 17.89 2.79 25.38
N TRP A 53 16.76 3.46 25.15
CA TRP A 53 16.76 4.92 25.00
C TRP A 53 17.43 5.62 26.20
N THR A 54 17.19 5.14 27.43
CA THR A 54 17.81 5.69 28.65
C THR A 54 19.31 5.39 28.76
N GLU A 55 19.78 4.27 28.19
CA GLU A 55 21.20 3.91 28.18
C GLU A 55 21.98 4.67 27.09
N ALA A 56 21.32 5.02 25.97
CA ALA A 56 21.96 5.66 24.82
C ALA A 56 21.89 7.20 24.82
N VAL A 57 20.90 7.78 25.48
CA VAL A 57 20.63 9.23 25.45
C VAL A 57 20.53 9.73 26.89
N ASP A 58 21.32 10.76 27.21
CA ASP A 58 21.26 11.40 28.53
C ASP A 58 19.84 11.90 28.82
N THR A 59 19.38 11.72 30.06
CA THR A 59 18.00 12.04 30.46
C THR A 59 17.51 13.45 30.06
N PRO A 60 18.32 14.52 30.17
CA PRO A 60 17.92 15.85 29.70
C PRO A 60 17.64 15.94 28.20
N ASP A 61 18.23 15.05 27.40
CA ASP A 61 18.14 15.05 25.94
C ASP A 61 17.04 14.11 25.40
N LEU A 62 16.43 13.28 26.26
CA LEU A 62 15.31 12.39 25.91
C LEU A 62 14.01 13.13 25.53
N GLY A 63 13.89 14.41 25.88
CA GLY A 63 12.71 15.20 25.55
C GLY A 63 12.49 15.35 24.04
N ALA A 64 13.57 15.50 23.26
CA ALA A 64 13.50 15.66 21.82
C ALA A 64 12.98 14.40 21.08
N PRO A 65 13.55 13.19 21.28
CA PRO A 65 13.01 11.97 20.66
C PRO A 65 11.59 11.65 21.14
N ALA A 66 11.28 11.84 22.44
CA ALA A 66 9.92 11.61 22.95
C ALA A 66 8.88 12.53 22.29
N ALA A 67 9.20 13.82 22.11
CA ALA A 67 8.32 14.75 21.40
C ALA A 67 8.13 14.35 19.93
N ALA A 68 9.18 13.89 19.26
CA ALA A 68 9.10 13.41 17.88
C ALA A 68 8.24 12.14 17.76
N ILE A 69 8.44 11.15 18.65
CA ILE A 69 7.63 9.92 18.71
C ILE A 69 6.17 10.26 18.98
N HIS A 70 5.89 11.15 19.94
CA HIS A 70 4.54 11.58 20.24
C HIS A 70 3.86 12.28 19.05
N ALA A 71 4.60 13.11 18.31
CA ALA A 71 4.09 13.75 17.10
C ALA A 71 3.72 12.72 16.01
N TYR A 72 4.51 11.65 15.83
CA TYR A 72 4.17 10.55 14.93
C TYR A 72 2.89 9.84 15.37
N ILE A 73 2.72 9.57 16.67
CA ILE A 73 1.53 8.92 17.23
C ILE A 73 0.29 9.79 17.04
N GLN A 74 0.36 11.09 17.34
CA GLN A 74 -0.78 12.00 17.16
C GLN A 74 -1.18 12.18 15.70
N GLY A 75 -0.21 12.15 14.78
CA GLY A 75 -0.45 12.27 13.35
C GLY A 75 -0.84 10.95 12.67
N ALA A 76 -0.77 9.82 13.38
CA ALA A 76 -1.13 8.53 12.81
C ALA A 76 -2.63 8.49 12.46
N ALA A 77 -2.95 8.07 11.25
CA ALA A 77 -4.33 7.84 10.86
C ALA A 77 -4.94 6.74 11.72
N ASP A 78 -6.17 6.95 12.19
CA ASP A 78 -6.94 5.87 12.83
C ASP A 78 -7.38 4.88 11.75
N VAL A 79 -6.56 3.84 11.56
CA VAL A 79 -6.82 2.74 10.62
C VAL A 79 -7.50 1.56 11.33
N SER A 80 -8.04 1.74 12.54
CA SER A 80 -8.59 0.63 13.32
C SER A 80 -9.77 -0.04 12.62
N GLU A 81 -10.67 0.75 12.03
CA GLU A 81 -11.81 0.22 11.27
C GLU A 81 -11.34 -0.56 10.04
N TRP A 82 -10.34 -0.04 9.31
CA TRP A 82 -9.74 -0.73 8.17
C TRP A 82 -9.10 -2.06 8.57
N ALA A 83 -8.31 -2.07 9.64
CA ALA A 83 -7.68 -3.27 10.16
C ALA A 83 -8.70 -4.33 10.62
N ILE A 84 -9.82 -3.90 11.24
CA ILE A 84 -10.93 -4.78 11.63
C ILE A 84 -11.58 -5.39 10.38
N ASN A 85 -11.87 -4.58 9.36
CA ASN A 85 -12.50 -5.07 8.13
C ASN A 85 -11.60 -6.06 7.39
N LEU A 86 -10.29 -5.79 7.29
CA LEU A 86 -9.33 -6.74 6.71
C LEU A 86 -9.35 -8.10 7.43
N GLY A 87 -9.35 -8.09 8.76
CA GLY A 87 -9.42 -9.31 9.57
C GLY A 87 -10.76 -10.03 9.41
N ALA A 88 -11.87 -9.29 9.31
CA ALA A 88 -13.20 -9.85 9.06
C ALA A 88 -13.29 -10.55 7.69
N ASP A 89 -12.60 -10.00 6.69
CA ASP A 89 -12.50 -10.57 5.34
C ASP A 89 -11.47 -11.70 5.22
N GLY A 90 -10.76 -12.03 6.31
CA GLY A 90 -9.72 -13.05 6.31
C GLY A 90 -8.47 -12.67 5.52
N LEU A 91 -8.26 -11.37 5.27
CA LEU A 91 -7.08 -10.85 4.61
C LEU A 91 -5.95 -10.60 5.62
N MET A 92 -4.72 -10.88 5.19
CA MET A 92 -3.51 -10.62 5.95
C MET A 92 -2.74 -9.46 5.33
N PRO A 93 -2.37 -8.42 6.11
CA PRO A 93 -1.49 -7.35 5.62
C PRO A 93 -0.20 -7.92 5.02
N SER A 94 0.22 -7.36 3.90
CA SER A 94 1.49 -7.63 3.24
C SER A 94 2.54 -6.60 3.65
N ALA A 95 3.81 -7.00 3.62
CA ALA A 95 4.93 -6.06 3.69
C ALA A 95 5.15 -5.29 2.37
N SER A 96 4.53 -5.76 1.27
CA SER A 96 4.54 -5.05 -0.01
C SER A 96 3.83 -3.71 0.11
N GLU A 97 4.47 -2.66 -0.36
CA GLU A 97 3.92 -1.32 -0.44
C GLU A 97 4.41 -0.64 -1.73
N ILE A 98 3.59 0.26 -2.28
CA ILE A 98 3.97 1.12 -3.39
C ILE A 98 3.95 2.55 -2.86
N THR A 99 5.03 3.29 -3.06
CA THR A 99 5.07 4.73 -2.75
C THR A 99 5.07 5.51 -4.06
N LEU A 100 4.13 6.44 -4.19
CA LEU A 100 4.07 7.41 -5.27
C LEU A 100 4.73 8.69 -4.76
N ASP A 101 5.83 9.10 -5.40
CA ASP A 101 6.62 10.26 -5.01
C ASP A 101 6.44 11.43 -5.99
N ALA A 102 6.51 12.65 -5.48
CA ALA A 102 6.73 13.87 -6.26
C ALA A 102 8.03 14.53 -5.79
N GLY A 103 9.11 14.26 -6.50
CA GLY A 103 10.46 14.68 -6.10
C GLY A 103 10.90 13.95 -4.83
N GLU A 104 11.19 14.69 -3.76
CA GLU A 104 11.63 14.13 -2.48
C GLU A 104 10.48 13.83 -1.50
N GLN A 105 9.22 14.08 -1.91
CA GLN A 105 8.05 13.92 -1.05
C GLN A 105 7.13 12.82 -1.55
N ALA A 106 6.83 11.84 -0.68
CA ALA A 106 5.77 10.88 -0.91
C ALA A 106 4.40 11.58 -1.00
N LEU A 107 3.72 11.43 -2.14
CA LEU A 107 2.36 11.92 -2.36
C LEU A 107 1.31 10.92 -1.87
N ALA A 108 1.54 9.64 -2.15
CA ALA A 108 0.62 8.58 -1.78
C ALA A 108 1.38 7.29 -1.49
N ARG A 109 0.75 6.42 -0.69
CA ARG A 109 1.25 5.08 -0.40
C ARG A 109 0.12 4.07 -0.46
N VAL A 110 0.35 2.96 -1.13
CA VAL A 110 -0.60 1.85 -1.24
C VAL A 110 -0.05 0.68 -0.43
N HIS A 111 -0.83 0.22 0.53
CA HIS A 111 -0.56 -0.98 1.31
C HIS A 111 -1.47 -2.11 0.85
N PHE A 112 -0.92 -3.32 0.76
CA PHE A 112 -1.65 -4.50 0.31
C PHE A 112 -2.04 -5.41 1.48
N ALA A 113 -3.15 -6.11 1.31
CA ALA A 113 -3.53 -7.24 2.16
C ALA A 113 -4.05 -8.38 1.27
N PHE A 114 -3.60 -9.60 1.53
CA PHE A 114 -3.89 -10.76 0.70
C PHE A 114 -4.52 -11.90 1.48
N SER A 115 -5.24 -12.76 0.78
CA SER A 115 -5.70 -14.02 1.38
C SER A 115 -4.49 -14.89 1.79
N PRO A 116 -4.50 -15.53 2.97
CA PRO A 116 -3.41 -16.39 3.41
C PRO A 116 -3.16 -17.59 2.50
N VAL A 117 -4.16 -18.02 1.72
CA VAL A 117 -4.04 -19.15 0.78
C VAL A 117 -3.53 -18.72 -0.59
N MET A 118 -3.44 -17.42 -0.87
CA MET A 118 -2.88 -16.91 -2.12
C MET A 118 -1.37 -17.20 -2.15
N PRO A 119 -0.85 -17.87 -3.20
CA PRO A 119 0.58 -18.15 -3.31
C PRO A 119 1.41 -16.87 -3.39
N GLU A 120 2.62 -16.90 -2.82
CA GLU A 120 3.51 -15.72 -2.78
C GLU A 120 3.81 -15.17 -4.18
N GLU A 121 4.10 -16.05 -5.14
CA GLU A 121 4.33 -15.67 -6.54
C GLU A 121 3.15 -14.89 -7.13
N MET A 122 1.91 -15.26 -6.80
CA MET A 122 0.72 -14.54 -7.27
C MET A 122 0.59 -13.17 -6.62
N ARG A 123 0.95 -13.03 -5.34
CA ARG A 123 0.98 -11.75 -4.64
C ARG A 123 2.01 -10.81 -5.26
N THR A 124 3.23 -11.32 -5.50
CA THR A 124 4.31 -10.57 -6.16
C THR A 124 3.87 -10.09 -7.53
N ASN A 125 3.35 -10.99 -8.38
CA ASN A 125 2.90 -10.63 -9.72
C ASN A 125 1.77 -9.60 -9.71
N LEU A 126 0.88 -9.64 -8.71
CA LEU A 126 -0.19 -8.65 -8.56
C LEU A 126 0.36 -7.27 -8.18
N VAL A 127 1.31 -7.21 -7.24
CA VAL A 127 1.96 -5.95 -6.85
C VAL A 127 2.74 -5.36 -8.03
N GLU A 128 3.56 -6.17 -8.70
CA GLU A 128 4.34 -5.74 -9.88
C GLU A 128 3.42 -5.27 -11.02
N GLY A 129 2.31 -5.97 -11.27
CA GLY A 129 1.32 -5.57 -12.26
C GLY A 129 0.65 -4.23 -11.90
N PHE A 130 0.40 -3.97 -10.62
CA PHE A 130 -0.14 -2.70 -10.16
C PHE A 130 0.88 -1.56 -10.28
N GLU A 131 2.15 -1.82 -9.97
CA GLU A 131 3.25 -0.87 -10.18
C GLU A 131 3.39 -0.49 -11.66
N GLN A 132 3.37 -1.48 -12.55
CA GLN A 132 3.44 -1.24 -13.99
C GLN A 132 2.25 -0.40 -14.48
N ALA A 133 1.03 -0.72 -14.04
CA ALA A 133 -0.16 0.03 -14.43
C ALA A 133 -0.10 1.50 -13.96
N LEU A 134 0.47 1.77 -12.78
CA LEU A 134 0.69 3.13 -12.29
C LEU A 134 1.78 3.86 -13.11
N ALA A 135 2.87 3.17 -13.46
CA ALA A 135 3.93 3.74 -14.27
C ALA A 135 3.46 4.09 -15.70
N ASP A 136 2.64 3.23 -16.31
CA ASP A 136 2.07 3.47 -17.63
C ASP A 136 1.12 4.68 -17.62
N ALA A 137 0.31 4.81 -16.56
CA ALA A 137 -0.56 5.96 -16.37
C ALA A 137 0.23 7.27 -16.22
N ASP A 138 1.34 7.26 -15.49
CA ASP A 138 2.21 8.44 -15.31
C ASP A 138 2.92 8.84 -16.61
N ALA A 139 3.45 7.87 -17.36
CA ALA A 139 4.11 8.13 -18.65
C ALA A 139 3.17 8.80 -19.67
N SER A 140 1.86 8.50 -19.61
CA SER A 140 0.86 9.15 -20.47
C SER A 140 0.62 10.63 -20.16
N LEU A 141 1.04 11.13 -18.99
CA LEU A 141 0.88 12.53 -18.59
C LEU A 141 2.03 13.44 -19.05
N ASP A 142 3.18 12.87 -19.38
CA ASP A 142 4.43 13.60 -19.68
C ASP A 142 4.71 13.74 -21.19
N GLU A 143 3.98 13.05 -22.06
CA GLU A 143 4.03 13.34 -23.50
C GLU A 143 3.02 14.46 -23.84
N PRO A 144 3.46 15.68 -24.20
CA PRO A 144 2.58 16.66 -24.78
C PRO A 144 2.19 16.16 -26.17
N ASP A 145 1.05 15.49 -26.27
CA ASP A 145 0.54 14.97 -27.53
C ASP A 145 0.33 16.13 -28.52
N PRO A 146 1.12 16.25 -29.61
CA PRO A 146 0.90 17.25 -30.63
C PRO A 146 -0.21 16.83 -31.60
N GLN A 147 -0.82 15.65 -31.41
CA GLN A 147 -1.85 15.05 -32.25
C GLN A 147 -2.88 14.32 -31.38
N ASP A 148 -3.59 15.07 -30.54
CA ASP A 148 -4.91 14.66 -30.03
C ASP A 148 -5.91 14.62 -31.19
N ASP A 149 -5.73 13.62 -32.05
CA ASP A 149 -6.72 13.06 -32.94
C ASP A 149 -7.54 12.09 -32.09
N GLY A 150 -8.31 12.64 -31.14
CA GLY A 150 -9.06 11.86 -30.17
C GLY A 150 -9.82 10.71 -30.82
N ASP A 151 -9.62 9.49 -30.29
CA ASP A 151 -10.58 8.37 -30.32
C ASP A 151 -10.01 7.04 -29.78
N ALA A 152 -8.71 6.86 -29.51
CA ALA A 152 -8.18 5.56 -29.09
C ALA A 152 -8.46 5.21 -27.60
N ASP A 153 -8.13 6.11 -26.67
CA ASP A 153 -8.21 5.81 -25.23
C ASP A 153 -9.64 5.78 -24.69
N SER A 154 -10.52 6.61 -25.26
CA SER A 154 -11.94 6.60 -24.91
C SER A 154 -12.59 5.23 -25.23
N ASN A 155 -12.11 4.54 -26.28
CA ASN A 155 -12.62 3.23 -26.68
C ASN A 155 -12.17 2.10 -25.72
N VAL A 156 -10.99 2.22 -25.11
CA VAL A 156 -10.49 1.24 -24.13
C VAL A 156 -11.25 1.36 -22.82
N PHE A 157 -11.44 2.58 -22.31
CA PHE A 157 -12.20 2.80 -21.07
C PHE A 157 -13.68 2.44 -21.21
N GLU A 158 -14.30 2.69 -22.37
CA GLU A 158 -15.66 2.21 -22.65
C GLU A 158 -15.73 0.68 -22.63
N LEU A 159 -14.75 -0.01 -23.22
CA LEU A 159 -14.73 -1.48 -23.26
C LEU A 159 -14.49 -2.09 -21.87
N ILE A 160 -13.57 -1.54 -21.08
CA ILE A 160 -13.34 -1.96 -19.69
C ILE A 160 -14.62 -1.76 -18.85
N SER A 161 -15.31 -0.62 -19.04
CA SER A 161 -16.57 -0.33 -18.36
C SER A 161 -17.68 -1.31 -18.77
N GLU A 162 -17.75 -1.67 -20.05
CA GLU A 162 -18.68 -2.68 -20.57
C GLU A 162 -18.41 -4.06 -19.93
N ILE A 163 -17.16 -4.50 -19.87
CA ILE A 163 -16.77 -5.77 -19.27
C ILE A 163 -17.09 -5.77 -17.76
N ALA A 164 -16.71 -4.72 -17.04
CA ALA A 164 -16.98 -4.58 -15.61
C ALA A 164 -18.49 -4.59 -15.30
N SER A 165 -19.31 -3.94 -16.14
CA SER A 165 -20.77 -3.97 -15.99
C SER A 165 -21.35 -5.37 -16.20
N ARG A 166 -20.81 -6.16 -17.15
CA ARG A 166 -21.28 -7.53 -17.39
C ARG A 166 -20.83 -8.51 -16.30
N LEU A 167 -19.62 -8.32 -15.77
CA LEU A 167 -19.07 -9.10 -14.66
C LEU A 167 -19.86 -8.88 -13.36
N ARG A 168 -20.36 -7.67 -13.13
CA ARG A 168 -21.17 -7.33 -11.93
C ARG A 168 -22.39 -8.22 -11.75
N ASP A 169 -22.99 -8.66 -12.86
CA ASP A 169 -24.24 -9.43 -12.88
C ASP A 169 -24.04 -10.91 -13.24
N ALA A 170 -22.78 -11.38 -13.32
CA ALA A 170 -22.44 -12.77 -13.61
C ALA A 170 -22.18 -13.56 -12.31
N THR A 171 -22.41 -14.88 -12.35
CA THR A 171 -22.09 -15.79 -11.23
C THR A 171 -21.41 -17.10 -11.67
N ASP A 172 -20.74 -17.13 -12.82
CA ASP A 172 -20.17 -18.36 -13.38
C ASP A 172 -18.79 -18.20 -14.06
N SER A 173 -18.25 -19.32 -14.55
CA SER A 173 -16.97 -19.45 -15.25
C SER A 173 -16.67 -18.42 -16.36
N GLY A 174 -17.68 -17.77 -16.96
CA GLY A 174 -17.50 -16.68 -17.92
C GLY A 174 -16.75 -15.47 -17.34
N GLU A 175 -16.74 -15.32 -16.01
CA GLU A 175 -16.01 -14.27 -15.30
C GLU A 175 -14.50 -14.36 -15.50
N TYR A 176 -13.93 -15.56 -15.42
CA TYR A 176 -12.48 -15.76 -15.59
C TYR A 176 -12.01 -15.45 -17.02
N HIS A 177 -12.89 -15.67 -18.01
CA HIS A 177 -12.57 -15.38 -19.41
C HIS A 177 -12.62 -13.87 -19.69
N ALA A 178 -13.62 -13.16 -19.15
CA ALA A 178 -13.71 -11.71 -19.27
C ALA A 178 -12.56 -10.97 -18.56
N VAL A 179 -12.09 -11.47 -17.41
CA VAL A 179 -10.89 -10.93 -16.75
C VAL A 179 -9.63 -11.16 -17.59
N GLY A 180 -9.51 -12.31 -18.26
CA GLY A 180 -8.43 -12.59 -19.21
C GLY A 180 -8.40 -11.60 -20.38
N LEU A 181 -9.57 -11.25 -20.93
CA LEU A 181 -9.68 -10.24 -22.00
C LEU A 181 -9.24 -8.85 -21.55
N ILE A 182 -9.57 -8.43 -20.32
CA ILE A 182 -9.08 -7.15 -19.76
C ILE A 182 -7.55 -7.16 -19.69
N TYR A 183 -6.97 -8.26 -19.21
CA TYR A 183 -5.52 -8.41 -19.12
C TYR A 183 -4.85 -8.37 -20.50
N ASP A 184 -5.40 -9.07 -21.49
CA ASP A 184 -4.85 -9.08 -22.86
C ASP A 184 -4.97 -7.72 -23.55
N LEU A 185 -6.05 -6.97 -23.30
CA LEU A 185 -6.22 -5.58 -23.74
C LEU A 185 -5.17 -4.65 -23.12
N ALA A 186 -5.02 -4.71 -21.80
CA ALA A 186 -4.06 -3.88 -21.07
C ALA A 186 -2.60 -4.14 -21.50
N ASN A 187 -2.30 -5.34 -21.96
CA ASN A 187 -0.97 -5.73 -22.43
C ASN A 187 -0.80 -5.66 -23.97
N GLY A 188 -1.77 -5.12 -24.71
CA GLY A 188 -1.72 -5.01 -26.17
C GLY A 188 -1.66 -6.35 -26.91
N ARG A 189 -2.11 -7.45 -26.28
CA ARG A 189 -2.10 -8.81 -26.82
C ARG A 189 -3.32 -9.12 -27.69
N THR A 190 -4.38 -8.33 -27.55
CA THR A 190 -5.58 -8.39 -28.38
C THR A 190 -6.02 -6.99 -28.77
N THR A 191 -6.71 -6.85 -29.90
CA THR A 191 -7.25 -5.55 -30.32
C THR A 191 -8.63 -5.31 -29.69
N ILE A 192 -9.07 -4.04 -29.62
CA ILE A 192 -10.42 -3.69 -29.16
C ILE A 192 -11.50 -4.42 -29.97
N ALA A 193 -11.30 -4.54 -31.29
CA ALA A 193 -12.24 -5.23 -32.18
C ALA A 193 -12.32 -6.73 -31.87
N ASP A 194 -11.17 -7.38 -31.67
CA ASP A 194 -11.09 -8.80 -31.35
C ASP A 194 -11.65 -9.08 -29.95
N ALA A 195 -11.31 -8.27 -28.96
CA ALA A 195 -11.86 -8.40 -27.61
C ALA A 195 -13.38 -8.18 -27.56
N ARG A 196 -13.93 -7.25 -28.36
CA ARG A 196 -15.40 -7.09 -28.50
C ARG A 196 -16.05 -8.32 -29.14
N ALA A 197 -15.41 -8.93 -30.13
CA ALA A 197 -15.90 -10.15 -30.76
C ALA A 197 -15.89 -11.32 -29.76
N GLU A 198 -14.80 -11.52 -29.03
CA GLU A 198 -14.69 -12.57 -28.01
C GLU A 198 -15.68 -12.34 -26.85
N LEU A 199 -15.81 -11.10 -26.35
CA LEU A 199 -16.79 -10.74 -25.32
C LEU A 199 -18.24 -11.02 -25.73
N ALA A 200 -18.56 -10.94 -27.02
CA ALA A 200 -19.88 -11.26 -27.55
C ALA A 200 -20.17 -12.77 -27.57
N GLU A 201 -19.14 -13.61 -27.59
CA GLU A 201 -19.26 -15.07 -27.54
C GLU A 201 -19.35 -15.60 -26.09
N ILE A 202 -18.92 -14.82 -25.10
CA ILE A 202 -19.06 -15.18 -23.68
C ILE A 202 -20.55 -15.15 -23.30
N THR A 203 -21.07 -16.32 -22.93
CA THR A 203 -22.41 -16.43 -22.38
C THR A 203 -22.37 -16.19 -20.88
N PHE A 204 -22.88 -15.03 -20.43
CA PHE A 204 -23.05 -14.75 -19.01
C PHE A 204 -24.38 -15.32 -18.52
N ARG A 205 -24.36 -16.16 -17.48
CA ARG A 205 -25.56 -16.49 -16.73
C ARG A 205 -25.82 -15.40 -15.69
N HIS A 206 -26.97 -14.74 -15.83
CA HIS A 206 -27.45 -13.74 -14.90
C HIS A 206 -28.40 -14.36 -13.86
N VAL A 207 -28.46 -13.76 -12.67
CA VAL A 207 -29.39 -14.10 -11.58
C VAL A 207 -30.73 -13.39 -11.76
#